data_AF-A0A4S2ESR0-F1
#
_entry.id   AF-A0A4S2ESR0-F1
#
_cell.length_a   1.000
_cell.length_b   1.000
_cell.length_c   1.000
_cell.angle_alpha   90.00
_cell.angle_beta   90.00
_cell.angle_gamma   90.00
#
_symmetry.space_group_name_H-M   'P 1'
#
loop_
_entity.id
_entity.type
_entity.pdbx_description
1 polymer ?
#
loop_
_entity_poly.entity_id
_entity_poly.type
_entity_poly.pdbx_seq_one_letter_code
_entity_poly.pdbx_strand_id
1 'polypeptide(L)'
;MNTSDTRPLRCVVVPVGADPYVTEIDGDDTLGALQRIVGGPIEACGHIFGDEPAVYVNEEGKIDGLRPNRAVYAAKEHVVAGFRSPADPSRPIAEGELLDVVFGPMACIGFDPETGESTSITDEEVDRVMAAFSGWKSWASGAVEAAKLTCGPGEVLVAGSRKDASGQAESLAVDCRGAFHLAVLDEDTGALTTRSVGEAEAEAWCGTGF
;
A
#
# COMPACT_ATOMS: atom_id res chain seq x y z
N MET A 1 -17.37 -36.33 9.06
CA MET A 1 -16.70 -35.18 8.43
C MET A 1 -15.94 -34.50 9.55
N ASN A 2 -14.60 -34.57 9.50
CA ASN A 2 -13.75 -33.88 10.47
C ASN A 2 -13.92 -32.38 10.20
N THR A 3 -14.45 -31.65 11.18
CA THR A 3 -14.23 -30.21 11.27
C THR A 3 -12.76 -30.04 11.59
N SER A 4 -11.95 -29.68 10.59
CA SER A 4 -10.59 -29.21 10.85
C SER A 4 -10.72 -27.92 11.65
N ASP A 5 -10.30 -27.95 12.92
CA ASP A 5 -9.97 -26.72 13.64
C ASP A 5 -8.78 -26.11 12.89
N THR A 6 -9.06 -25.21 11.94
CA THR A 6 -8.05 -24.41 11.26
C THR A 6 -7.25 -23.66 12.31
N ARG A 7 -5.93 -23.61 12.21
CA ARG A 7 -5.10 -22.76 13.10
C ARG A 7 -5.08 -21.34 12.53
N PRO A 8 -5.88 -20.37 13.04
CA PRO A 8 -5.83 -19.01 12.51
C PRO A 8 -4.49 -18.35 12.81
N LEU A 9 -3.97 -17.59 11.85
CA LEU A 9 -2.82 -16.71 12.04
C LEU A 9 -3.27 -15.25 11.97
N ARG A 10 -2.76 -14.41 12.87
CA ARG A 10 -2.98 -12.95 12.77
C ARG A 10 -2.12 -12.37 11.66
N CYS A 11 -2.70 -11.44 10.90
CA CYS A 11 -2.07 -10.71 9.82
C CYS A 11 -2.54 -9.25 9.85
N VAL A 12 -1.72 -8.32 9.38
CA VAL A 12 -2.15 -6.95 9.08
C VAL A 12 -2.29 -6.79 7.57
N VAL A 13 -3.45 -6.33 7.12
CA VAL A 13 -3.67 -5.94 5.73
C VAL A 13 -3.45 -4.44 5.61
N VAL A 14 -2.64 -4.02 4.63
CA VAL A 14 -2.50 -2.60 4.25
C VAL A 14 -3.26 -2.39 2.93
N PRO A 15 -4.54 -1.97 2.99
CA PRO A 15 -5.34 -1.75 1.80
C PRO A 15 -4.87 -0.50 1.04
N VAL A 16 -5.20 -0.46 -0.26
CA VAL A 16 -5.02 0.74 -1.08
C VAL A 16 -5.98 1.83 -0.61
N GLY A 17 -5.45 3.01 -0.30
CA GLY A 17 -6.25 4.20 -0.02
C GLY A 17 -6.92 4.26 1.36
N ALA A 18 -6.62 3.35 2.28
CA ALA A 18 -7.19 3.31 3.63
C ALA A 18 -6.15 2.84 4.68
N ASP A 19 -6.48 3.00 5.97
CA ASP A 19 -5.63 2.56 7.08
C ASP A 19 -5.44 1.03 7.10
N PRO A 20 -4.28 0.55 7.59
CA PRO A 20 -4.09 -0.86 7.87
C PRO A 20 -5.09 -1.39 8.92
N TYR A 21 -5.39 -2.68 8.85
CA TYR A 21 -6.24 -3.35 9.83
C TYR A 21 -5.75 -4.77 10.11
N VAL A 22 -5.99 -5.25 11.32
CA VAL A 22 -5.68 -6.63 11.74
C VAL A 22 -6.81 -7.56 11.30
N THR A 23 -6.46 -8.72 10.79
CA THR A 23 -7.37 -9.82 10.46
C THR A 23 -6.77 -11.16 10.84
N GLU A 24 -7.58 -12.21 10.82
CA GLU A 24 -7.13 -13.59 10.86
C GLU A 24 -7.13 -14.18 9.45
N ILE A 25 -6.16 -15.05 9.16
CA ILE A 25 -6.07 -15.84 7.93
C ILE A 25 -6.00 -17.33 8.27
N ASP A 26 -6.32 -18.16 7.27
CA ASP A 26 -6.22 -19.62 7.39
C ASP A 26 -4.73 -20.04 7.44
N GLY A 27 -4.26 -20.51 8.59
CA GLY A 27 -2.88 -20.95 8.76
C GLY A 27 -2.57 -22.26 8.03
N ASP A 28 -3.56 -23.10 7.75
CA ASP A 28 -3.37 -24.36 7.02
C ASP A 28 -3.18 -24.10 5.51
N ASP A 29 -3.70 -22.98 4.99
CA ASP A 29 -3.53 -22.46 3.62
C ASP A 29 -2.96 -21.04 3.65
N THR A 30 -1.82 -20.85 4.32
CA THR A 30 -1.22 -19.50 4.47
C THR A 30 -0.93 -18.87 3.11
N LEU A 31 -0.35 -19.62 2.15
CA LEU A 31 -0.04 -19.11 0.81
C LEU A 31 -1.32 -18.64 0.10
N GLY A 32 -2.35 -19.49 0.03
CA GLY A 32 -3.59 -19.13 -0.65
C GLY A 32 -4.30 -17.96 0.04
N ALA A 33 -4.21 -17.86 1.36
CA ALA A 33 -4.80 -16.74 2.10
C ALA A 33 -4.09 -15.41 1.80
N LEU A 34 -2.75 -15.39 1.76
CA LEU A 34 -1.98 -14.21 1.39
C LEU A 34 -2.21 -13.80 -0.07
N GLN A 35 -2.27 -14.76 -1.00
CA GLN A 35 -2.59 -14.52 -2.41
C GLN A 35 -3.97 -13.89 -2.59
N ARG A 36 -4.96 -14.31 -1.78
CA ARG A 36 -6.31 -13.70 -1.77
C ARG A 36 -6.28 -12.24 -1.28
N ILE A 37 -5.41 -11.90 -0.33
CA ILE A 37 -5.26 -10.52 0.17
C ILE A 37 -4.63 -9.62 -0.90
N VAL A 38 -3.49 -10.03 -1.48
CA VAL A 38 -2.75 -9.19 -2.43
C VAL A 38 -3.32 -9.26 -3.85
N GLY A 39 -4.21 -10.21 -4.12
CA GLY A 39 -4.92 -10.35 -5.39
C GLY A 39 -4.13 -11.04 -6.50
N GLY A 40 -3.26 -11.99 -6.18
CA GLY A 40 -2.43 -12.69 -7.17
C GLY A 40 -1.25 -13.45 -6.56
N PRO A 41 -0.29 -13.91 -7.38
CA PRO A 41 1.00 -14.41 -6.92
C PRO A 41 1.69 -13.42 -5.98
N ILE A 42 2.42 -13.94 -4.98
CA ILE A 42 3.03 -13.10 -3.94
C ILE A 42 4.54 -13.03 -4.10
N GLU A 43 5.09 -11.85 -3.85
CA GLU A 43 6.53 -11.62 -3.68
C GLU A 43 6.78 -11.10 -2.25
N ALA A 44 7.89 -11.53 -1.65
CA ALA A 44 8.33 -11.01 -0.36
C ALA A 44 9.05 -9.66 -0.54
N CYS A 45 8.57 -8.65 0.18
CA CYS A 45 9.05 -7.26 0.14
C CYS A 45 9.93 -6.96 1.36
N GLY A 46 11.02 -7.73 1.50
CA GLY A 46 11.89 -7.73 2.69
C GLY A 46 12.55 -6.38 2.99
N HIS A 47 12.62 -5.47 2.01
CA HIS A 47 13.14 -4.11 2.19
C HIS A 47 12.22 -3.15 2.92
N ILE A 48 11.04 -3.57 3.41
CA ILE A 48 10.17 -2.68 4.18
C ILE A 48 10.45 -2.79 5.68
N PHE A 49 10.57 -4.01 6.21
CA PHE A 49 10.77 -4.26 7.64
C PHE A 49 11.86 -5.28 7.99
N GLY A 50 12.58 -5.82 7.00
CA GLY A 50 13.61 -6.83 7.23
C GLY A 50 13.03 -8.15 7.75
N ASP A 51 11.87 -8.54 7.22
CA ASP A 51 11.11 -9.76 7.59
C ASP A 51 10.53 -9.78 9.02
N GLU A 52 10.54 -8.66 9.74
CA GLU A 52 9.96 -8.50 11.08
C GLU A 52 9.01 -7.28 11.14
N PRO A 53 7.78 -7.37 10.58
CA PRO A 53 7.17 -8.57 9.99
C PRO A 53 7.54 -8.76 8.51
N ALA A 54 7.32 -9.98 8.01
CA ALA A 54 7.36 -10.27 6.58
C ALA A 54 6.23 -9.52 5.87
N VAL A 55 6.55 -8.87 4.76
CA VAL A 55 5.59 -8.13 3.93
C VAL A 55 5.46 -8.84 2.60
N TYR A 56 4.24 -9.21 2.24
CA TYR A 56 3.93 -9.79 0.94
C TYR A 56 3.12 -8.81 0.10
N VAL A 57 3.52 -8.71 -1.16
CA VAL A 57 2.88 -7.87 -2.18
C VAL A 57 2.48 -8.74 -3.36
N ASN A 58 1.65 -8.20 -4.25
CA ASN A 58 1.40 -8.85 -5.53
C ASN A 58 2.66 -8.76 -6.41
N GLU A 59 3.20 -9.90 -6.84
CA GLU A 59 4.42 -9.99 -7.67
C GLU A 59 4.27 -9.20 -8.98
N GLU A 60 3.08 -9.23 -9.58
CA GLU A 60 2.81 -8.59 -10.87
C GLU A 60 2.12 -7.22 -10.71
N GLY A 61 1.97 -6.71 -9.48
CA GLY A 61 1.12 -5.55 -9.20
C GLY A 61 1.48 -4.29 -10.00
N LYS A 62 2.77 -4.08 -10.27
CA LYS A 62 3.28 -2.98 -11.10
C LYS A 62 2.98 -3.15 -12.59
N ILE A 63 2.96 -4.40 -13.08
CA ILE A 63 2.78 -4.74 -14.49
C ILE A 63 1.29 -4.84 -14.83
N ASP A 64 0.49 -5.41 -13.94
CA ASP A 64 -0.95 -5.62 -14.09
C ASP A 64 -1.79 -4.36 -13.82
N GLY A 65 -1.15 -3.23 -13.54
CA GLY A 65 -1.82 -1.95 -13.36
C GLY A 65 -2.64 -1.86 -12.07
N LEU A 66 -2.23 -2.56 -11.01
CA LEU A 66 -2.80 -2.33 -9.68
C LEU A 66 -2.55 -0.87 -9.28
N ARG A 67 -3.38 -0.34 -8.39
CA ARG A 67 -3.20 1.05 -7.94
C ARG A 67 -1.95 1.19 -7.05
N PRO A 68 -1.19 2.28 -7.17
CA PRO A 68 -0.16 2.62 -6.20
C PRO A 68 -0.73 2.66 -4.78
N ASN A 69 -0.08 1.98 -3.84
CA ASN A 69 -0.53 1.85 -2.47
C ASN A 69 0.29 2.75 -1.54
N ARG A 70 1.55 2.39 -1.25
CA ARG A 70 2.43 3.13 -0.35
C ARG A 70 3.76 3.43 -1.01
N ALA A 71 4.27 4.63 -0.81
CA ALA A 71 5.68 4.93 -1.04
C ALA A 71 6.49 4.42 0.15
N VAL A 72 7.62 3.78 -0.15
CA VAL A 72 8.60 3.31 0.82
C VAL A 72 9.83 4.20 0.70
N TYR A 73 10.20 4.85 1.80
CA TYR A 73 11.38 5.70 1.86
C TYR A 73 12.51 4.98 2.59
N ALA A 74 13.73 5.24 2.16
CA ALA A 74 14.92 4.65 2.75
C ALA A 74 15.11 5.12 4.19
N ALA A 75 14.88 4.23 5.15
CA ALA A 75 15.36 4.37 6.53
C ALA A 75 16.88 4.15 6.65
N LYS A 76 17.44 4.50 7.81
CA LYS A 76 18.86 4.35 8.13
C LYS A 76 19.39 2.93 7.93
N GLU A 77 18.56 1.93 8.20
CA GLU A 77 18.86 0.50 8.05
C GLU A 77 19.24 0.17 6.60
N HIS A 78 18.57 0.76 5.62
CA HIS A 78 18.90 0.57 4.19
C HIS A 78 20.26 1.15 3.83
N VAL A 79 20.57 2.33 4.38
CA VAL A 79 21.87 2.98 4.18
C VAL A 79 22.98 2.09 4.76
N VAL A 80 22.79 1.57 5.97
CA VAL A 80 23.74 0.64 6.63
C VAL A 80 23.87 -0.67 5.85
N ALA A 81 22.76 -1.22 5.35
CA ALA A 81 22.74 -2.42 4.52
C ALA A 81 23.34 -2.20 3.12
N GLY A 82 23.71 -0.97 2.75
CA GLY A 82 24.43 -0.66 1.52
C GLY A 82 23.53 -0.57 0.28
N PHE A 83 22.25 -0.27 0.47
CA PHE A 83 21.29 -0.11 -0.63
C PHE A 83 21.75 0.99 -1.60
N ARG A 84 21.38 0.84 -2.87
CA ARG A 84 21.70 1.79 -3.94
C ARG A 84 20.49 2.66 -4.23
N SER A 85 20.72 3.90 -4.65
CA SER A 85 19.64 4.80 -5.05
C SER A 85 18.90 4.21 -6.27
N PRO A 86 17.56 4.06 -6.22
CA PRO A 86 16.79 3.64 -7.40
C PRO A 86 16.87 4.65 -8.55
N ALA A 87 16.97 5.94 -8.24
CA ALA A 87 17.08 7.01 -9.23
C ALA A 87 18.48 7.14 -9.84
N ASP A 88 19.52 6.78 -9.09
CA ASP A 88 20.91 6.74 -9.55
C ASP A 88 21.66 5.54 -8.93
N PRO A 89 21.61 4.37 -9.58
CA PRO A 89 22.25 3.17 -9.05
C PRO A 89 23.78 3.27 -8.88
N SER A 90 24.42 4.31 -9.40
CA SER A 90 25.87 4.52 -9.28
C SER A 90 26.31 4.96 -7.88
N ARG A 91 25.38 5.42 -7.03
CA ARG A 91 25.66 5.88 -5.66
C ARG A 91 24.88 5.12 -4.58
N PRO A 92 25.36 5.15 -3.32
CA PRO A 92 24.57 4.72 -2.17
C PRO A 92 23.25 5.50 -2.05
N ILE A 93 22.21 4.85 -1.52
CA ILE A 93 20.95 5.50 -1.18
C ILE A 93 21.14 6.47 0.00
N ALA A 94 20.40 7.57 0.00
CA ALA A 94 20.35 8.49 1.14
C ALA A 94 19.10 8.20 2.02
N GLU A 95 19.19 8.45 3.32
CA GLU A 95 18.03 8.37 4.21
C GLU A 95 16.94 9.37 3.74
N GLY A 96 15.68 8.92 3.72
CA GLY A 96 14.53 9.67 3.20
C GLY A 96 14.37 9.65 1.68
N GLU A 97 15.28 9.02 0.94
CA GLU A 97 15.13 8.85 -0.51
C GLU A 97 14.03 7.83 -0.83
N LEU A 98 13.29 8.05 -1.92
CA LEU A 98 12.29 7.08 -2.40
C LEU A 98 13.00 5.77 -2.76
N LEU A 99 12.65 4.71 -2.06
CA LEU A 99 13.19 3.37 -2.28
C LEU A 99 12.29 2.55 -3.21
N ASP A 100 10.98 2.58 -2.97
CA ASP A 100 10.01 1.83 -3.75
C ASP A 100 8.62 2.48 -3.69
N VAL A 101 7.76 2.13 -4.64
CA VAL A 101 6.31 2.33 -4.55
C VAL A 101 5.67 0.96 -4.68
N VAL A 102 4.93 0.54 -3.66
CA VAL A 102 4.19 -0.72 -3.67
C VAL A 102 2.86 -0.53 -4.40
N PHE A 103 2.46 -1.50 -5.22
CA PHE A 103 1.23 -1.48 -6.02
C PHE A 103 0.30 -2.61 -5.56
N GLY A 104 -0.97 -2.27 -5.28
CA GLY A 104 -1.94 -3.20 -4.71
C GLY A 104 -1.84 -3.38 -3.18
N PRO A 105 -2.75 -4.14 -2.57
CA PRO A 105 -2.75 -4.41 -1.12
C PRO A 105 -1.47 -5.13 -0.67
N MET A 106 -1.07 -4.89 0.58
CA MET A 106 0.02 -5.63 1.23
C MET A 106 -0.54 -6.52 2.34
N ALA A 107 0.09 -7.66 2.56
CA ALA A 107 -0.16 -8.52 3.71
C ALA A 107 1.10 -8.59 4.59
N CYS A 108 0.99 -8.21 5.85
CA CYS A 108 2.08 -8.28 6.83
C CYS A 108 1.80 -9.41 7.83
N ILE A 109 2.75 -10.32 8.01
CA ILE A 109 2.59 -11.51 8.86
C ILE A 109 3.89 -11.82 9.60
N GLY A 110 3.79 -12.44 10.78
CA GLY A 110 4.96 -12.91 11.49
C GLY A 110 5.70 -13.98 10.69
N PHE A 111 7.01 -14.08 10.87
CA PHE A 111 7.86 -15.03 10.16
C PHE A 111 8.88 -15.63 11.12
N ASP A 112 9.02 -16.94 11.10
CA ASP A 112 10.07 -17.65 11.83
C ASP A 112 11.25 -17.93 10.87
N PRO A 113 12.39 -17.23 11.02
CA PRO A 113 13.53 -17.42 10.14
C PRO A 113 14.27 -18.76 10.35
N GLU A 114 14.07 -19.44 11.48
CA GLU A 114 14.69 -20.74 11.73
C GLU A 114 13.99 -21.84 10.95
N THR A 115 12.65 -21.77 10.86
CA THR A 115 11.83 -22.77 10.18
C THR A 115 11.43 -22.36 8.75
N GLY A 116 11.45 -21.06 8.46
CA GLY A 116 10.93 -20.47 7.22
C GLY A 116 9.39 -20.43 7.15
N GLU A 117 8.71 -20.63 8.27
CA GLU A 117 7.24 -20.69 8.34
C GLU A 117 6.64 -19.33 8.75
N SER A 118 5.45 -19.04 8.23
CA SER A 118 4.66 -17.90 8.70
C SER A 118 4.08 -18.17 10.10
N THR A 119 4.04 -17.14 10.92
CA THR A 119 3.49 -17.17 12.28
C THR A 119 2.50 -16.02 12.48
N SER A 120 1.75 -16.03 13.57
CA SER A 120 0.89 -14.89 13.90
C SER A 120 1.74 -13.65 14.12
N ILE A 121 1.39 -12.55 13.46
CA ILE A 121 2.01 -11.26 13.71
C ILE A 121 1.86 -10.87 15.20
N THR A 122 2.94 -10.39 15.79
CA THR A 122 3.00 -9.94 17.19
C THR A 122 2.41 -8.54 17.35
N ASP A 123 2.09 -8.13 18.57
CA ASP A 123 1.56 -6.77 18.81
C ASP A 123 2.61 -5.68 18.49
N GLU A 124 3.90 -5.96 18.71
CA GLU A 124 4.98 -5.02 18.37
C GLU A 124 5.11 -4.83 16.85
N GLU A 125 4.99 -5.92 16.07
CA GLU A 125 4.96 -5.85 14.61
C GLU A 125 3.71 -5.14 14.09
N VAL A 126 2.55 -5.38 14.72
CA VAL A 126 1.31 -4.63 14.41
C VAL A 126 1.53 -3.14 14.62
N ASP A 127 2.05 -2.73 15.78
CA ASP A 127 2.34 -1.33 16.09
C ASP A 127 3.30 -0.71 15.08
N ARG A 128 4.32 -1.46 14.65
CA ARG A 128 5.28 -1.02 13.63
C ARG A 128 4.60 -0.79 12.27
N VAL A 129 3.76 -1.72 11.82
CA VAL A 129 3.02 -1.60 10.56
C VAL A 129 2.04 -0.42 10.61
N MET A 130 1.31 -0.27 11.71
CA MET A 130 0.37 0.84 11.92
C MET A 130 1.10 2.18 11.93
N ALA A 131 2.22 2.29 12.66
CA ALA A 131 2.99 3.52 12.72
C ALA A 131 3.55 3.93 11.34
N ALA A 132 3.94 2.96 10.50
CA ALA A 132 4.46 3.21 9.16
C ALA A 132 3.37 3.58 8.14
N PHE A 133 2.21 2.93 8.21
CA PHE A 133 1.25 2.95 7.10
C PHE A 133 -0.10 3.58 7.38
N SER A 134 -0.34 4.06 8.60
CA SER A 134 -1.57 4.77 8.94
C SER A 134 -1.53 6.26 8.59
N GLY A 135 -2.72 6.85 8.47
CA GLY A 135 -2.94 8.25 8.17
C GLY A 135 -2.91 8.59 6.67
N TRP A 136 -3.74 9.56 6.28
CA TRP A 136 -4.02 9.87 4.88
C TRP A 136 -2.79 10.21 4.03
N LYS A 137 -1.77 10.83 4.63
CA LYS A 137 -0.51 11.12 3.93
C LYS A 137 0.21 9.84 3.52
N SER A 138 0.13 8.80 4.35
CA SER A 138 0.64 7.48 4.00
C SER A 138 -0.22 6.85 2.91
N TRP A 139 -1.55 6.90 3.02
CA TRP A 139 -2.46 6.32 2.02
C TRP A 139 -2.25 6.89 0.61
N ALA A 140 -2.05 8.21 0.53
CA ALA A 140 -1.86 8.89 -0.74
C ALA A 140 -0.40 8.85 -1.24
N SER A 141 0.56 8.45 -0.41
CA SER A 141 1.99 8.53 -0.72
C SER A 141 2.35 7.75 -1.99
N GLY A 142 1.79 6.56 -2.19
CA GLY A 142 2.04 5.75 -3.38
C GLY A 142 1.61 6.48 -4.66
N ALA A 143 0.41 7.07 -4.66
CA ALA A 143 -0.10 7.83 -5.79
C ALA A 143 0.70 9.13 -6.02
N VAL A 144 1.12 9.82 -4.95
CA VAL A 144 1.95 11.02 -5.04
C VAL A 144 3.27 10.72 -5.75
N GLU A 145 3.99 9.69 -5.34
CA GLU A 145 5.29 9.37 -5.95
C GLU A 145 5.12 8.75 -7.34
N ALA A 146 4.14 7.87 -7.53
CA ALA A 146 3.85 7.30 -8.85
C ALA A 146 3.45 8.38 -9.86
N ALA A 147 2.66 9.39 -9.47
CA ALA A 147 2.21 10.44 -10.38
C ALA A 147 3.38 11.31 -10.86
N LYS A 148 4.35 11.62 -10.00
CA LYS A 148 5.56 12.37 -10.40
C LYS A 148 6.40 11.59 -11.42
N LEU A 149 6.36 10.26 -11.38
CA LEU A 149 7.14 9.39 -12.27
C LEU A 149 6.43 9.10 -13.59
N THR A 150 5.09 9.09 -13.61
CA THR A 150 4.32 8.50 -14.72
C THR A 150 3.32 9.46 -15.38
N CYS A 151 2.79 10.47 -14.67
CA CYS A 151 1.78 11.36 -15.24
C CYS A 151 2.39 12.45 -16.12
N GLY A 152 1.78 12.68 -17.27
CA GLY A 152 1.93 13.88 -18.07
C GLY A 152 1.14 15.08 -17.53
N PRO A 153 1.32 16.28 -18.11
CA PRO A 153 0.53 17.45 -17.76
C PRO A 153 -0.99 17.22 -17.98
N GLY A 154 -1.78 17.41 -16.94
CA GLY A 154 -3.24 17.24 -16.97
C GLY A 154 -3.73 15.83 -16.63
N GLU A 155 -2.82 14.86 -16.49
CA GLU A 155 -3.14 13.52 -16.01
C GLU A 155 -3.12 13.46 -14.48
N VAL A 156 -3.91 12.54 -13.92
CA VAL A 156 -3.98 12.29 -12.48
C VAL A 156 -3.99 10.79 -12.18
N LEU A 157 -3.41 10.40 -11.04
CA LEU A 157 -3.54 9.05 -10.48
C LEU A 157 -4.47 9.07 -9.27
N VAL A 158 -5.34 8.07 -9.17
CA VAL A 158 -6.24 7.91 -8.03
C VAL A 158 -5.47 7.37 -6.82
N ALA A 159 -5.52 8.12 -5.71
CA ALA A 159 -4.97 7.74 -4.40
C ALA A 159 -5.98 6.94 -3.57
N GLY A 160 -7.28 7.25 -3.71
CA GLY A 160 -8.36 6.58 -2.98
C GLY A 160 -9.71 6.90 -3.61
N SER A 161 -10.70 6.05 -3.37
CA SER A 161 -12.06 6.23 -3.89
C SER A 161 -13.07 5.87 -2.81
N ARG A 162 -14.19 6.59 -2.79
CA ARG A 162 -15.36 6.29 -1.95
C ARG A 162 -16.63 6.53 -2.75
N LYS A 163 -17.75 5.98 -2.28
CA LYS A 163 -19.07 6.29 -2.82
C LYS A 163 -19.77 7.25 -1.87
N ASP A 164 -20.41 8.27 -2.42
CA ASP A 164 -21.28 9.14 -1.63
C ASP A 164 -22.62 8.46 -1.31
N ALA A 165 -23.51 9.15 -0.59
CA ALA A 165 -24.82 8.64 -0.21
C ALA A 165 -25.75 8.32 -1.40
N SER A 166 -25.47 8.89 -2.58
CA SER A 166 -26.18 8.60 -3.83
C SER A 166 -25.60 7.40 -4.57
N GLY A 167 -24.45 6.88 -4.12
CA GLY A 167 -23.70 5.81 -4.77
C GLY A 167 -22.69 6.29 -5.80
N GLN A 168 -22.57 7.60 -6.03
CA GLN A 168 -21.61 8.17 -6.98
C GLN A 168 -20.20 8.05 -6.43
N ALA A 169 -19.28 7.55 -7.26
CA ALA A 169 -17.89 7.42 -6.91
C ALA A 169 -17.19 8.79 -6.99
N GLU A 170 -16.60 9.21 -5.87
CA GLU A 170 -15.67 10.33 -5.78
C GLU A 170 -14.29 9.78 -5.41
N SER A 171 -13.24 10.31 -6.02
CA SER A 171 -11.87 9.87 -5.79
C SER A 171 -10.97 11.03 -5.43
N LEU A 172 -10.07 10.80 -4.48
CA LEU A 172 -8.89 11.63 -4.30
C LEU A 172 -7.86 11.20 -5.33
N ALA A 173 -7.35 12.16 -6.11
CA ALA A 173 -6.36 11.94 -7.15
C ALA A 173 -5.19 12.92 -7.03
N VAL A 174 -4.06 12.60 -7.66
CA VAL A 174 -2.82 13.36 -7.58
C VAL A 174 -2.25 13.58 -8.98
N ASP A 175 -1.82 14.80 -9.28
CA ASP A 175 -1.16 15.13 -10.56
C ASP A 175 0.37 14.97 -10.51
N CYS A 176 1.04 15.16 -11.65
CA CYS A 176 2.50 15.04 -11.78
C CYS A 176 3.32 16.00 -10.90
N ARG A 177 2.70 17.02 -10.30
CA ARG A 177 3.35 17.96 -9.35
C ARG A 177 3.12 17.57 -7.90
N GLY A 178 2.39 16.48 -7.64
CA GLY A 178 1.95 16.11 -6.30
C GLY A 178 0.75 16.91 -5.80
N ALA A 179 0.05 17.67 -6.67
CA ALA A 179 -1.12 18.43 -6.25
C ALA A 179 -2.35 17.51 -6.19
N PHE A 180 -3.17 17.69 -5.15
CA PHE A 180 -4.38 16.90 -4.95
C PHE A 180 -5.57 17.44 -5.75
N HIS A 181 -6.42 16.52 -6.19
CA HIS A 181 -7.67 16.78 -6.89
C HIS A 181 -8.76 15.87 -6.36
N LEU A 182 -10.00 16.37 -6.30
CA LEU A 182 -11.17 15.51 -6.25
C LEU A 182 -11.63 15.23 -7.67
N ALA A 183 -11.86 13.96 -7.96
CA ALA A 183 -12.22 13.46 -9.26
C ALA A 183 -13.53 12.69 -9.20
N VAL A 184 -14.45 13.01 -10.11
CA VAL A 184 -15.73 12.31 -10.27
C VAL A 184 -15.79 11.78 -11.69
N LEU A 185 -15.99 10.47 -11.81
CA LEU A 185 -16.27 9.81 -13.07
C LEU A 185 -17.78 9.79 -13.28
N ASP A 186 -18.23 10.42 -14.35
CA ASP A 186 -19.59 10.29 -14.82
C ASP A 186 -19.74 8.93 -15.49
N GLU A 187 -20.51 8.01 -14.88
CA GLU A 187 -20.64 6.63 -15.35
C GLU A 187 -21.40 6.52 -16.68
N ASP A 188 -22.27 7.48 -17.01
CA ASP A 188 -23.07 7.48 -18.23
C ASP A 188 -22.25 7.93 -19.44
N THR A 189 -21.36 8.91 -19.24
CA THR A 189 -20.58 9.54 -20.32
C THR A 189 -19.12 9.10 -20.35
N GLY A 190 -18.63 8.50 -19.26
CA GLY A 190 -17.21 8.20 -19.04
C GLY A 190 -16.34 9.45 -18.83
N ALA A 191 -16.95 10.63 -18.68
CA ALA A 191 -16.21 11.87 -18.49
C ALA A 191 -15.63 11.95 -17.07
N LEU A 192 -14.31 12.15 -16.98
CA LEU A 192 -13.64 12.44 -15.71
C LEU A 192 -13.61 13.96 -15.50
N THR A 193 -14.23 14.41 -14.42
CA THR A 193 -14.14 15.80 -13.97
C THR A 193 -13.20 15.88 -12.78
N THR A 194 -12.31 16.87 -12.77
CA THR A 194 -11.36 17.07 -11.67
C THR A 194 -11.42 18.50 -11.13
N ARG A 195 -11.24 18.63 -9.82
CA ARG A 195 -11.10 19.92 -9.13
C ARG A 195 -9.92 19.86 -8.18
N SER A 196 -8.99 20.80 -8.36
CA SER A 196 -7.84 20.95 -7.47
C SER A 196 -8.29 21.28 -6.04
N VAL A 197 -7.65 20.64 -5.06
CA VAL A 197 -7.92 20.81 -3.63
C VAL A 197 -6.63 21.00 -2.83
N GLY A 198 -6.71 21.68 -1.69
CA GLY A 198 -5.58 21.83 -0.76
C GLY A 198 -5.45 20.63 0.18
N GLU A 199 -4.32 20.53 0.91
CA GLU A 199 -4.07 19.44 1.86
C GLU A 199 -5.17 19.31 2.92
N ALA A 200 -5.66 20.41 3.49
CA ALA A 200 -6.70 20.36 4.53
C ALA A 200 -8.03 19.79 4.01
N GLU A 201 -8.35 20.04 2.73
CA GLU A 201 -9.55 19.49 2.11
C GLU A 201 -9.35 18.02 1.74
N ALA A 202 -8.16 17.63 1.25
CA ALA A 202 -7.80 16.23 1.03
C ALA A 202 -7.81 15.41 2.33
N GLU A 203 -7.28 15.97 3.42
CA GLU A 203 -7.32 15.38 4.76
C GLU A 203 -8.75 15.19 5.25
N ALA A 204 -9.59 16.23 5.14
CA ALA A 204 -11.00 16.14 5.50
C ALA A 204 -11.73 15.08 4.67
N TRP A 205 -11.42 14.98 3.37
CA TRP A 205 -11.94 13.94 2.50
C TRP A 205 -11.55 12.53 2.98
N CYS A 206 -10.29 12.32 3.34
CA CYS A 206 -9.84 11.03 3.87
C CYS A 206 -10.45 10.70 5.25
N GLY A 207 -10.76 11.72 6.07
CA GLY A 207 -11.24 11.56 7.44
C GLY A 207 -12.73 11.25 7.60
N THR A 208 -13.56 11.34 6.56
CA THR A 208 -15.01 11.14 6.68
C THR A 208 -15.48 9.68 6.67
N GLY A 209 -14.56 8.70 6.75
CA GLY A 209 -14.88 7.26 6.76
C GLY A 209 -15.28 6.72 5.37
N PHE A 210 -15.02 5.44 5.16
CA PHE A 210 -15.35 4.66 3.96
C PHE A 210 -16.57 3.77 4.21
#